data_AF-A0A1H7Q8X8-F1
#
_entry.id   AF-A0A1H7Q8X8-F1
#
_cell.length_a   1.000
_cell.length_b   1.000
_cell.length_c   1.000
_cell.angle_alpha   90.00
_cell.angle_beta   90.00
_cell.angle_gamma   90.00
#
_symmetry.space_group_name_H-M   'P 1'
#
loop_
_entity.id
_entity.type
_entity.pdbx_description
1 polymer ?
#
loop_
_entity_poly.entity_id
_entity_poly.type
_entity_poly.pdbx_seq_one_letter_code
_entity_poly.pdbx_strand_id
1 'polypeptide(L)' 'MKNILFIILGATFISLSGCNKLPSACEEVWGNIEKLAKESGIPQTAIDRQKIEFEEQIKQLPKEDAIKNCEAQNAFFS' A
#
# COMPACT_ATOMS: atom_id res chain seq x y z
N MET A 1 -28.85 2.89 -3.97
CA MET A 1 -27.93 1.81 -3.57
C MET A 1 -27.01 1.54 -4.76
N LYS A 2 -25.73 1.89 -4.66
CA LYS A 2 -24.74 1.59 -5.71
C LYS A 2 -23.58 0.89 -5.03
N ASN A 3 -23.53 -0.43 -5.20
CA ASN A 3 -22.49 -1.31 -4.69
C ASN A 3 -21.16 -0.91 -5.34
N ILE A 4 -20.26 -0.28 -4.59
CA ILE A 4 -18.88 -0.07 -5.01
C ILE A 4 -18.14 -1.37 -4.67
N LEU A 5 -18.21 -2.30 -5.62
CA LEU A 5 -17.43 -3.52 -5.61
C LEU A 5 -16.01 -3.12 -6.05
N PHE A 6 -15.07 -3.06 -5.12
CA PHE A 6 -13.65 -2.92 -5.43
C PHE A 6 -13.18 -4.20 -6.14
N ILE A 7 -13.25 -4.20 -7.47
CA ILE A 7 -12.64 -5.23 -8.30
C ILE A 7 -11.15 -4.91 -8.34
N ILE A 8 -10.37 -5.51 -7.44
CA ILE A 8 -8.92 -5.59 -7.60
C ILE A 8 -8.66 -6.92 -8.31
N LEU A 9 -8.41 -6.84 -9.62
CA LEU A 9 -7.99 -7.98 -10.42
C LEU A 9 -6.68 -8.53 -9.85
N GLY A 10 -6.74 -9.75 -9.32
CA GLY A 10 -5.57 -10.54 -9.01
C GLY A 10 -4.85 -10.94 -10.29
N ALA A 11 -3.59 -10.55 -10.40
CA ALA A 11 -2.62 -11.19 -11.28
C ALA A 11 -1.50 -11.72 -10.40
N THR A 12 -1.57 -13.01 -10.09
CA THR A 12 -0.53 -13.74 -9.37
C THR A 12 0.71 -13.86 -10.24
N PHE A 13 1.77 -13.12 -9.91
CA PHE A 13 3.12 -13.40 -10.40
C PHE A 13 4.07 -13.52 -9.23
N ILE A 14 4.62 -14.73 -9.09
CA ILE A 14 5.60 -15.12 -8.09
C ILE A 14 6.92 -14.47 -8.51
N SER A 15 7.31 -13.36 -7.87
CA SER A 15 8.64 -12.77 -8.02
C SER A 15 9.37 -12.74 -6.68
N LEU A 16 10.51 -13.43 -6.69
CA LEU A 16 11.50 -13.63 -5.63
C LEU A 16 11.83 -12.32 -4.89
N SER A 17 11.58 -12.28 -3.58
CA SER A 17 11.73 -11.11 -2.72
C SER A 17 13.20 -10.81 -2.39
N GLY A 18 13.84 -9.99 -3.22
CA GLY A 18 15.03 -9.25 -2.81
C GLY A 18 14.67 -8.12 -1.83
N CYS A 19 15.43 -7.96 -0.74
CA CYS A 19 15.28 -6.91 0.27
C CYS A 19 15.50 -5.50 -0.29
N ASN A 20 14.59 -5.00 -1.13
CA ASN A 20 14.53 -3.59 -1.49
C ASN A 20 13.70 -2.84 -0.44
N LYS A 21 14.32 -1.84 0.20
CA LYS A 21 13.59 -0.87 1.05
C LYS A 21 12.52 -0.17 0.20
N LEU A 22 11.38 0.14 0.81
CA LEU A 22 10.31 0.91 0.18
C LEU A 22 10.83 2.26 -0.33
N PRO A 23 10.33 2.77 -1.47
CA PRO A 23 10.55 4.16 -1.85
C PRO A 23 9.95 5.11 -0.80
N SER A 24 10.61 6.25 -0.54
CA SER A 24 10.17 7.22 0.48
C SER A 24 8.73 7.72 0.29
N ALA A 25 8.29 7.90 -0.95
CA ALA A 25 6.91 8.27 -1.26
C ALA A 25 5.90 7.22 -0.76
N CYS A 26 6.24 5.92 -0.86
CA CYS A 26 5.39 4.85 -0.36
C CYS A 26 5.43 4.71 1.16
N GLU A 27 6.56 5.03 1.79
CA GLU A 27 6.65 5.10 3.26
C GLU A 27 5.75 6.20 3.82
N GLU A 28 5.70 7.36 3.15
CA GLU A 28 4.83 8.48 3.53
C GLU A 28 3.34 8.14 3.37
N VAL A 29 2.95 7.55 2.23
CA VAL A 29 1.57 7.05 2.01
C VAL A 29 1.19 6.08 3.13
N TRP A 30 2.04 5.10 3.41
CA TRP A 30 1.78 4.12 4.45
C TRP A 30 1.63 4.78 5.83
N GLY A 31 2.46 5.78 6.14
CA GLY A 31 2.34 6.56 7.37
C GLY A 31 0.98 7.23 7.53
N ASN A 32 0.44 7.80 6.43
CA ASN A 32 -0.89 8.41 6.43
C ASN A 32 -2.01 7.36 6.62
N ILE A 33 -1.91 6.21 5.95
CA ILE A 33 -2.85 5.09 6.10
C ILE A 33 -2.82 4.56 7.54
N GLU A 34 -1.63 4.33 8.09
CA GLU A 34 -1.45 3.82 9.45
C GLU A 34 -2.03 4.79 10.48
N LYS A 35 -1.79 6.08 10.32
CA LYS A 35 -2.35 7.11 11.20
C LYS A 35 -3.88 7.09 11.16
N LEU A 36 -4.48 7.10 9.97
CA LEU A 36 -5.94 7.08 9.81
C LEU A 36 -6.56 5.80 10.38
N ALA A 37 -5.93 4.65 10.15
CA ALA A 37 -6.37 3.37 10.68
C ALA A 37 -6.37 3.36 12.22
N LYS A 38 -5.31 3.88 12.85
CA LYS A 38 -5.22 4.04 14.31
C LYS A 38 -6.30 4.97 14.85
N GLU A 39 -6.48 6.13 14.23
CA GLU A 39 -7.52 7.11 14.61
C GLU A 39 -8.94 6.52 14.47
N SER A 40 -9.13 5.60 13.53
CA SER A 40 -10.39 4.87 13.32
C SER A 40 -10.59 3.67 14.25
N GLY A 41 -9.65 3.41 15.17
CA GLY A 41 -9.74 2.30 16.13
C GLY A 41 -9.44 0.92 15.54
N ILE A 42 -8.77 0.84 14.38
CA ILE A 42 -8.35 -0.43 13.80
C ILE A 42 -7.25 -1.05 14.68
N PRO A 43 -7.35 -2.35 15.04
CA PRO A 43 -6.33 -3.02 15.84
C PRO A 43 -4.96 -3.03 15.15
N GLN A 44 -3.89 -2.79 15.92
CA GLN A 44 -2.52 -2.77 15.40
C GLN A 44 -2.15 -4.05 14.63
N THR A 45 -2.63 -5.22 15.08
CA THR A 45 -2.38 -6.49 14.40
C THR A 45 -2.98 -6.56 12.99
N ALA A 46 -4.09 -5.86 12.73
CA ALA A 46 -4.67 -5.75 11.40
C ALA A 46 -3.89 -4.76 10.53
N ILE A 47 -3.44 -3.66 11.12
CA ILE A 47 -2.58 -2.66 10.45
C ILE A 47 -1.26 -3.31 10.00
N ASP A 48 -0.62 -4.09 10.88
CA ASP A 48 0.64 -4.76 10.57
C ASP A 48 0.48 -5.78 9.44
N ARG A 49 -0.65 -6.51 9.40
CA ARG A 49 -0.96 -7.42 8.29
C ARG A 49 -1.11 -6.66 6.97
N GLN A 50 -1.88 -5.57 6.97
CA GLN A 50 -2.05 -4.74 5.77
C GLN A 50 -0.72 -4.11 5.33
N LYS A 51 0.19 -3.81 6.25
CA LYS A 51 1.53 -3.29 5.91
C LYS A 51 2.33 -4.29 5.09
N ILE A 52 2.29 -5.56 5.47
CA ILE A 52 2.97 -6.63 4.76
C ILE A 52 2.41 -6.74 3.34
N GLU A 53 1.08 -6.73 3.19
CA GLU A 53 0.42 -6.79 1.89
C GLU A 53 0.78 -5.58 1.01
N PHE A 54 0.78 -4.37 1.59
CA PHE A 54 1.22 -3.15 0.91
C PHE A 54 2.68 -3.25 0.44
N GLU A 55 3.59 -3.67 1.33
CA GLU A 55 5.00 -3.85 0.99
C GLU A 55 5.21 -4.88 -0.11
N GLU A 56 4.50 -6.00 -0.07
CA GLU A 56 4.55 -7.04 -1.10
C GLU A 56 4.09 -6.51 -2.45
N GLN A 57 3.00 -5.72 -2.49
CA GLN A 57 2.52 -5.09 -3.72
C GLN A 57 3.54 -4.12 -4.30
N ILE A 58 4.13 -3.26 -3.46
CA ILE A 58 5.14 -2.30 -3.93
C ILE A 58 6.40 -3.01 -4.43
N LYS A 59 6.83 -4.09 -3.76
CA LYS A 59 8.00 -4.89 -4.19
C LYS A 59 7.77 -5.59 -5.53
N GLN A 60 6.52 -5.84 -5.92
CA GLN A 60 6.16 -6.41 -7.22
C GLN A 60 6.13 -5.39 -8.37
N LEU A 61 6.16 -4.09 -8.05
CA LEU A 61 6.18 -3.03 -9.06
C LEU A 61 7.62 -2.65 -9.46
N PRO A 62 7.85 -2.28 -10.73
CA PRO A 62 9.05 -1.53 -11.10
C PRO A 62 9.18 -0.29 -10.21
N LYS A 63 10.40 0.03 -9.76
CA LYS A 63 10.65 1.11 -8.79
C LYS A 63 10.02 2.45 -9.19
N GLU A 64 10.07 2.81 -10.46
CA GLU A 64 9.47 4.07 -10.95
C GLU A 64 7.94 4.06 -10.92
N ASP A 65 7.32 2.92 -11.19
CA ASP A 65 5.87 2.76 -11.15
C ASP A 65 5.36 2.73 -9.71
N ALA A 66 6.12 2.09 -8.81
CA ALA A 66 5.87 2.16 -7.37
C ALA A 66 5.87 3.61 -6.87
N ILE A 67 6.88 4.39 -7.24
CA ILE A 67 6.98 5.82 -6.86
C ILE A 67 5.78 6.60 -7.38
N LYS A 68 5.47 6.50 -8.68
CA LYS A 68 4.32 7.21 -9.28
C LYS A 68 2.99 6.83 -8.63
N ASN A 69 2.78 5.54 -8.35
CA ASN A 69 1.56 5.06 -7.71
C ASN A 69 1.42 5.57 -6.28
N CYS A 70 2.52 5.64 -5.53
CA CYS A 70 2.51 6.19 -4.17
C CYS A 70 2.36 7.72 -4.18
N GLU A 71 3.02 8.43 -5.08
CA GLU A 71 2.83 9.88 -5.26
C GLU A 71 1.39 10.25 -5.62
N ALA A 72 0.76 9.48 -6.51
CA ALA A 72 -0.65 9.65 -6.85
C ALA A 72 -1.58 9.40 -5.64
N GLN A 73 -1.22 8.48 -4.75
CA GLN A 73 -1.97 8.22 -3.51
C GLN A 73 -1.73 9.31 -2.46
N ASN A 74 -0.53 9.86 -2.36
CA ASN A 74 -0.25 10.99 -1.48
C ASN A 74 -1.11 12.21 -1.82
N ALA A 75 -1.42 12.44 -3.11
CA ALA A 75 -2.32 13.52 -3.52
C ALA A 75 -3.74 13.41 -2.94
N PHE A 76 -4.17 12.23 -2.46
CA PHE A 76 -5.45 12.07 -1.75
C PHE A 76 -5.36 12.42 -0.26
N PHE A 77 -4.16 12.36 0.32
CA PHE A 77 -3.90 12.63 1.73
C PHE A 77 -3.32 14.03 1.97
N SER A 78 -2.95 14.75 0.90
CA SER A 78 -2.47 16.15 0.90
C SER A 78 -3.59 17.18 0.95
#